data_AF-H9FLA1-F1
#
_entry.id   AF-H9FLA1-F1
#
_cell.length_a   1.000
_cell.length_b   1.000
_cell.length_c   1.000
_cell.angle_alpha   90.00
_cell.angle_beta   90.00
_cell.angle_gamma   90.00
#
_symmetry.space_group_name_H-M   'P 1'
#
loop_
_entity.id
_entity.type
_entity.pdbx_description
1 polymer ?
#
loop_
_entity_poly.entity_id
_entity_poly.type
_entity_poly.pdbx_seq_one_letter_code
_entity_poly.pdbx_strand_id
1 'polypeptide(L)'
;VELDCWKGKPPDEEPIITHGFTMTTDIFFKEAIEAIAESAFKTSPYPIILSFENHVDSPRQQAKMAEYCRTIFGDMLLTEPLEKFPLKPGVPLP
;
A
#
# COMPACT_ATOMS: atom_id res chain seq x y z
N VAL A 1 6.14 -6.67 -3.45
CA VAL A 1 5.06 -7.51 -2.88
C VAL A 1 3.72 -7.04 -3.41
N GLU A 2 2.74 -7.92 -3.50
CA GLU A 2 1.42 -7.63 -4.06
C GLU A 2 0.36 -7.52 -2.96
N LEU A 3 -0.56 -6.57 -3.09
CA LEU A 3 -1.67 -6.34 -2.17
C LEU A 3 -2.97 -6.22 -2.96
N ASP A 4 -3.78 -7.27 -2.91
CA ASP A 4 -5.08 -7.33 -3.56
C ASP A 4 -6.15 -6.74 -2.63
N CYS A 5 -6.44 -5.44 -2.82
CA CYS A 5 -7.13 -4.58 -1.87
C CYS A 5 -8.62 -4.50 -2.15
N TRP A 6 -9.45 -4.84 -1.15
CA TRP A 6 -10.90 -4.89 -1.28
C TRP A 6 -11.60 -4.05 -0.21
N LYS A 7 -12.85 -3.65 -0.50
CA LYS A 7 -13.66 -2.86 0.43
C LYS A 7 -13.97 -3.63 1.70
N GLY A 8 -13.87 -2.93 2.82
CA GLY A 8 -14.33 -3.37 4.13
C GLY A 8 -15.83 -3.52 4.21
N LYS A 9 -16.26 -4.43 5.08
CA LYS A 9 -17.68 -4.70 5.37
C LYS A 9 -18.15 -3.83 6.54
N PRO A 10 -19.43 -3.42 6.60
CA PRO A 10 -19.99 -2.76 7.78
C PRO A 10 -19.89 -3.65 9.04
N PRO A 11 -19.79 -3.07 10.25
CA PRO A 11 -19.88 -1.64 10.55
C PRO A 11 -18.54 -0.88 10.44
N ASP A 12 -17.40 -1.59 10.44
CA ASP A 12 -16.08 -0.97 10.64
C ASP A 12 -15.50 -0.32 9.38
N GLU A 13 -15.96 -0.76 8.20
CA GLU A 13 -15.50 -0.24 6.89
C GLU A 13 -13.96 -0.26 6.75
N GLU A 14 -13.29 -1.24 7.37
CA GLU A 14 -11.84 -1.44 7.28
C GLU A 14 -11.45 -2.11 5.97
N PRO A 15 -10.59 -1.50 5.13
CA PRO A 15 -10.08 -2.15 3.93
C PRO A 15 -9.40 -3.49 4.26
N ILE A 16 -9.59 -4.48 3.39
CA ILE A 16 -9.07 -5.84 3.57
C ILE A 16 -8.19 -6.23 2.39
N ILE A 17 -7.41 -7.29 2.58
CA ILE A 17 -6.69 -8.00 1.53
C ILE A 17 -7.24 -9.41 1.43
N THR A 18 -7.60 -9.84 0.22
CA THR A 18 -8.15 -11.17 -0.05
C THR A 18 -8.00 -11.48 -1.54
N HIS A 19 -8.18 -12.74 -1.93
CA HIS A 19 -8.28 -13.11 -3.33
C HIS A 19 -9.76 -13.17 -3.73
N GLY A 20 -10.19 -12.20 -4.53
CA GLY A 20 -11.60 -11.92 -4.81
C GLY A 20 -12.43 -13.15 -5.22
N PHE A 21 -13.62 -13.28 -4.63
CA PHE A 21 -14.61 -14.32 -4.96
C PHE A 21 -14.10 -15.77 -4.83
N THR A 22 -13.12 -16.01 -3.98
CA THR A 22 -12.60 -17.36 -3.66
C THR A 22 -12.84 -17.74 -2.20
N MET A 23 -12.41 -18.94 -1.79
CA MET A 23 -12.53 -19.43 -0.41
C MET A 23 -11.34 -19.04 0.48
N THR A 24 -10.63 -17.96 0.13
CA THR A 24 -9.54 -17.43 0.94
C THR A 24 -10.08 -16.62 2.12
N THR A 25 -9.32 -16.61 3.21
CA THR A 25 -9.64 -15.77 4.37
C THR A 25 -9.15 -14.35 4.14
N ASP A 26 -9.91 -13.39 4.65
CA ASP A 26 -9.57 -11.97 4.61
C ASP A 26 -8.56 -11.63 5.73
N ILE A 27 -7.62 -10.73 5.45
CA ILE A 27 -6.80 -10.06 6.47
C ILE A 27 -7.01 -8.55 6.39
N PHE A 28 -6.75 -7.80 7.46
CA PHE A 28 -6.85 -6.36 7.39
C PHE A 28 -5.70 -5.75 6.59
N PHE A 29 -6.02 -4.76 5.75
CA PHE A 29 -5.03 -4.00 5.02
C PHE A 29 -4.00 -3.36 5.97
N LYS A 30 -4.48 -2.80 7.09
CA LYS A 30 -3.63 -2.16 8.10
C LYS A 30 -2.56 -3.12 8.64
N GLU A 31 -2.94 -4.34 9.01
CA GLU A 31 -2.01 -5.33 9.56
C GLU A 31 -0.93 -5.71 8.54
N ALA A 32 -1.29 -5.84 7.26
CA ALA A 32 -0.33 -6.11 6.20
C ALA A 32 0.66 -4.95 6.03
N ILE A 33 0.19 -3.70 6.07
CA ILE A 33 1.05 -2.51 5.99
C ILE A 33 2.00 -2.42 7.19
N GLU A 34 1.53 -2.69 8.42
CA GLU A 34 2.36 -2.73 9.63
C GLU A 34 3.44 -3.80 9.54
N ALA A 35 3.09 -5.01 9.10
CA ALA A 35 4.05 -6.11 8.94
C ALA A 35 5.11 -5.80 7.87
N ILE A 36 4.72 -5.15 6.76
CA ILE A 36 5.66 -4.71 5.73
C ILE A 36 6.61 -3.65 6.31
N ALA A 37 6.09 -2.64 7.01
CA ALA A 37 6.92 -1.58 7.59
C ALA A 37 7.95 -2.12 8.58
N GLU A 38 7.57 -3.11 9.39
CA GLU A 38 8.49 -3.76 10.34
C GLU A 38 9.58 -4.58 9.63
N SER A 39 9.24 -5.25 8.53
CA SER A 39 10.12 -6.24 7.90
C SER A 39 10.94 -5.73 6.72
N ALA A 40 10.49 -4.65 6.07
CA ALA A 40 10.96 -4.14 4.78
C ALA A 40 12.49 -4.14 4.63
N PHE A 41 13.19 -3.58 5.61
CA PHE A 41 14.63 -3.30 5.49
C PHE A 41 15.51 -4.15 6.42
N LYS A 42 14.97 -5.19 7.06
CA LYS A 42 15.73 -6.05 7.99
C LYS A 42 16.84 -6.85 7.30
N THR A 43 16.63 -7.26 6.05
CA THR A 43 17.56 -8.12 5.29
C THR A 43 18.24 -7.42 4.12
N SER A 44 17.68 -6.31 3.64
CA SER A 44 18.18 -5.55 2.51
C SER A 44 17.82 -4.06 2.68
N PRO A 45 18.76 -3.12 2.46
CA PRO A 45 18.48 -1.69 2.55
C PRO A 45 17.93 -1.08 1.25
N TYR A 46 17.70 -1.88 0.21
CA TYR A 46 17.28 -1.42 -1.11
C TYR A 46 15.76 -1.19 -1.21
N PRO A 47 15.29 -0.35 -2.16
CA PRO A 47 13.87 0.02 -2.25
C PRO A 47 12.94 -1.16 -2.52
N ILE A 48 11.71 -1.03 -2.04
CA ILE A 48 10.62 -2.00 -2.24
C ILE A 48 9.54 -1.39 -3.11
N ILE A 49 8.97 -2.21 -4.00
CA ILE A 49 7.78 -1.87 -4.77
C ILE A 49 6.59 -2.60 -4.15
N LEU A 50 5.59 -1.82 -3.73
CA LEU A 50 4.27 -2.31 -3.32
C LEU A 50 3.34 -2.25 -4.54
N SER A 51 2.93 -3.41 -5.02
CA SER A 51 2.02 -3.55 -6.14
C SER A 51 0.60 -3.62 -5.59
N PHE A 52 -0.17 -2.55 -5.76
CA PHE A 52 -1.57 -2.48 -5.34
C PHE A 52 -2.47 -2.92 -6.49
N GLU A 53 -3.20 -4.01 -6.29
CA GLU A 53 -4.36 -4.36 -7.11
C GLU A 53 -5.60 -3.81 -6.38
N ASN A 54 -6.15 -2.69 -6.87
CA ASN A 54 -7.13 -1.91 -6.12
C ASN A 54 -8.57 -2.16 -6.59
N HIS A 55 -9.35 -2.85 -5.77
CA HIS A 55 -10.79 -3.08 -5.94
C HIS A 55 -11.67 -2.28 -4.96
N VAL A 56 -11.08 -1.35 -4.20
CA VAL A 56 -11.84 -0.50 -3.26
C VAL A 56 -12.62 0.56 -4.02
N ASP A 57 -13.95 0.48 -4.01
CA ASP A 57 -14.85 1.36 -4.79
C ASP A 57 -15.34 2.60 -4.02
N SER A 58 -14.98 2.73 -2.74
CA SER A 58 -15.39 3.83 -1.87
C SER A 58 -14.25 4.85 -1.68
N PRO A 59 -14.44 6.15 -2.03
CA PRO A 59 -13.45 7.20 -1.78
C PRO A 59 -13.06 7.32 -0.31
N ARG A 60 -13.99 7.08 0.62
CA ARG A 60 -13.72 7.10 2.06
C ARG A 60 -12.71 6.03 2.47
N GLN A 61 -12.88 4.81 1.96
CA GLN A 61 -11.98 3.70 2.28
C GLN A 61 -10.65 3.81 1.53
N GLN A 62 -10.63 4.32 0.30
CA GLN A 62 -9.38 4.63 -0.40
C GLN A 62 -8.56 5.70 0.34
N ALA A 63 -9.21 6.75 0.85
CA ALA A 63 -8.55 7.77 1.66
C ALA A 63 -7.95 7.17 2.94
N LYS A 64 -8.65 6.21 3.56
CA LYS A 64 -8.17 5.47 4.73
C LYS A 64 -6.94 4.62 4.43
N MET A 65 -6.89 3.94 3.27
CA MET A 65 -5.68 3.23 2.83
C MET A 65 -4.50 4.19 2.63
N ALA A 66 -4.74 5.35 2.00
CA ALA A 66 -3.70 6.37 1.81
C ALA A 66 -3.19 6.94 3.15
N GLU A 67 -4.08 7.14 4.12
CA GLU A 67 -3.72 7.55 5.48
C GLU A 67 -2.86 6.50 6.18
N TYR A 68 -3.22 5.21 6.09
CA TYR A 68 -2.40 4.12 6.63
C TYR A 68 -1.01 4.07 6.00
N CYS A 69 -0.89 4.17 4.68
CA CYS A 69 0.42 4.23 4.03
C CYS A 69 1.25 5.42 4.54
N ARG A 70 0.68 6.63 4.62
CA ARG A 70 1.39 7.83 5.08
C ARG A 70 1.81 7.74 6.55
N THR A 71 0.94 7.22 7.41
CA THR A 71 1.17 7.17 8.86
C THR A 71 2.10 6.04 9.27
N ILE A 72 1.96 4.85 8.67
CA ILE A 72 2.71 3.66 9.07
C ILE A 72 4.10 3.63 8.42
N PHE A 73 4.22 3.92 7.13
CA PHE A 73 5.53 3.96 6.48
C PHE A 73 6.29 5.26 6.80
N GLY A 74 5.59 6.35 7.10
CA GLY A 74 6.21 7.64 7.41
C GLY A 74 7.23 8.05 6.35
N ASP A 75 8.45 8.37 6.80
CA ASP A 75 9.56 8.79 5.93
C ASP A 75 10.05 7.71 4.95
N MET A 76 9.67 6.44 5.16
CA MET A 76 10.00 5.36 4.22
C MET A 76 9.13 5.39 2.95
N LEU A 77 8.00 6.12 2.98
CA LEU A 77 7.13 6.29 1.82
C LEU A 77 7.61 7.45 0.96
N LEU A 78 8.05 7.14 -0.26
CA LEU A 78 8.37 8.17 -1.25
C LEU A 78 7.08 8.83 -1.78
N THR A 79 6.74 10.00 -1.24
CA THR A 79 5.51 10.73 -1.63
C THR A 79 5.74 11.75 -2.74
N GLU A 80 6.96 12.26 -2.89
CA GLU A 80 7.33 13.27 -3.88
C GLU A 80 8.50 12.78 -4.74
N PRO A 81 8.63 13.25 -6.01
CA PRO A 81 9.75 12.89 -6.86
C PRO A 81 11.10 13.32 -6.28
N LEU A 82 12.16 12.55 -6.56
CA LEU A 82 13.52 12.95 -6.22
C LEU A 82 13.94 14.16 -7.07
N GLU A 83 14.53 15.19 -6.45
CA GLU A 83 14.90 16.43 -7.14
C GLU A 83 15.79 16.20 -8.39
N LYS A 84 16.68 15.21 -8.32
CA LYS A 84 17.59 14.84 -9.43
C LYS A 84 16.91 14.07 -10.55
N PHE A 85 15.74 13.48 -10.30
CA PHE A 85 14.99 12.63 -11.22
C PHE A 85 13.53 13.10 -11.30
N PRO A 86 13.29 14.31 -11.84
CA PRO A 86 11.93 14.83 -11.96
C PRO A 86 11.11 14.01 -12.96
N LEU A 87 9.79 13.94 -12.75
CA LEU A 87 8.85 13.24 -13.63
C LEU A 87 8.62 13.99 -14.96
N LYS A 88 9.65 14.01 -15.82
CA LYS A 88 9.63 14.66 -17.14
C LYS A 88 10.01 13.64 -18.23
N PRO A 89 9.43 13.76 -19.45
CA PRO A 89 9.81 12.89 -20.56
C PRO A 89 11.32 12.90 -20.82
N GLY A 90 11.90 11.72 -21.02
CA GLY A 90 13.32 11.54 -21.30
C GLY A 90 14.25 11.51 -20.08
N VAL A 91 13.73 11.75 -18.86
CA VAL A 91 14.48 11.53 -17.61
C VAL A 91 14.46 10.02 -17.28
N PRO A 92 15.61 9.38 -17.00
CA PRO A 92 15.65 7.97 -16.64
C PRO A 92 15.09 7.72 -15.24
N LEU A 93 14.80 6.45 -14.92
CA LEU A 93 14.52 6.05 -13.54
C LEU A 93 15.76 6.30 -12.65
N PRO A 94 15.56 6.66 -11.36
CA PRO A 94 16.63 6.80 -10.38
C PRO A 94 17.53 5.57 -10.23
#